data_AF-A0AAD2GVU3-F1
#
_entry.id   AF-A0AAD2GVU3-F1
#
_cell.length_a   1.000
_cell.length_b   1.000
_cell.length_c   1.000
_cell.angle_alpha   90.00
_cell.angle_beta   90.00
_cell.angle_gamma   90.00
#
_symmetry.space_group_name_H-M   'P 1'
#
loop_
_entity.id
_entity.type
_entity.pdbx_description
1 polymer ?
#
loop_
_entity_poly.entity_id
_entity_poly.type
_entity_poly.pdbx_seq_one_letter_code
_entity_poly.pdbx_strand_id
1 'polypeptide(L)'
;MVRQSSAAGVLALLSEPDPVFKQHALDALNPLVPHFWAEISEHIALIESLNENETLPQKARDSAALLASKVYYYLGEYDEALSFALGAGSVFEAETRASGSEEYVETVLSKAIDRYIGARSEEKIKSEKVDPRLQSVVENIFLRCIEERELKQAIGIALESRRLDVISRIYSQTNDTSLLSYAMEGVLDAGFSLSYRDEVLTFLFPLFPKPKAGDNSPHVHSITRLLVTLSNPSLTVPYITSLVPQEKLVAYQFAFDLVEGGSQDFLESVRNDLPDGDSQTKDVYDKLRNILTGQESVKLYLQFLKRNNQTDLLILRHTKDVLESRSSVYHTALTLQNAFMHSGTTSDVFLHENLDWLGLASNWSKFSATAALGVIHKGYFEQGMTIVGPYLPQSNGESNIQGAAYSEGGALYALGLINAGCGGSVIGYLRDTLKAAQGEVVQHGAALGLGVAAMGSKSTDAFEDLKNTLFQDSAVAGEACGYAMGLIMLGTAMADAVREMLMYARETQHEKIIRGLAVGVAFIFYGRQEEADETVKLLLAEKDPILRYGGVYTLALAYAGTSDNEAVRQLLHIAVSDTSDDVRRAAVTSLAFLLFKNPVQVPRIVQLLSESYNPHVRCGATLALGIACAGTGLQ
;
A
#
# COMPACT_ATOMS: atom_id res chain seq x y z
N MET A 1 -54.46 0.49 35.06
CA MET A 1 -53.08 -0.03 35.22
C MET A 1 -52.46 0.66 36.41
N VAL A 2 -52.23 -0.07 37.50
CA VAL A 2 -51.52 0.44 38.68
C VAL A 2 -50.08 0.72 38.25
N ARG A 3 -49.61 1.96 38.36
CA ARG A 3 -48.17 2.25 38.27
C ARG A 3 -47.51 1.54 39.45
N GLN A 4 -46.89 0.39 39.21
CA GLN A 4 -46.08 -0.29 40.22
C GLN A 4 -44.98 0.68 40.65
N SER A 5 -44.84 0.91 41.96
CA SER A 5 -43.88 1.86 42.53
C SER A 5 -42.53 1.23 42.88
N SER A 6 -42.44 -0.11 42.87
CA SER A 6 -41.22 -0.86 43.17
C SER A 6 -41.33 -2.30 42.62
N ALA A 7 -40.19 -2.90 42.26
CA ALA A 7 -40.08 -4.28 41.83
C ALA A 7 -40.01 -5.28 43.00
N ALA A 8 -39.92 -4.80 44.26
CA ALA A 8 -39.72 -5.62 45.47
C ALA A 8 -40.77 -6.74 45.63
N GLY A 9 -42.03 -6.50 45.24
CA GLY A 9 -43.08 -7.52 45.31
C GLY A 9 -42.88 -8.68 44.33
N VAL A 10 -42.26 -8.42 43.18
CA VAL A 10 -41.94 -9.45 42.18
C VAL A 10 -40.60 -10.12 42.49
N LEU A 11 -39.65 -9.37 43.06
CA LEU A 11 -38.38 -9.92 43.57
C LEU A 11 -38.60 -10.90 44.73
N ALA A 12 -39.57 -10.63 45.62
CA ALA A 12 -39.93 -11.55 46.69
C ALA A 12 -40.46 -12.91 46.18
N LEU A 13 -41.10 -12.93 45.00
CA LEU A 13 -41.58 -14.15 44.35
C LEU A 13 -40.43 -15.03 43.80
N LEU A 14 -39.22 -14.49 43.61
CA LEU A 14 -38.04 -15.28 43.23
C LEU A 14 -37.51 -16.14 44.39
N SER A 15 -37.79 -15.74 45.63
CA SER A 15 -37.42 -16.45 46.87
C SER A 15 -38.34 -17.64 47.19
N GLU A 16 -39.50 -17.75 46.56
CA GLU A 16 -40.45 -18.86 46.76
C GLU A 16 -39.88 -20.18 46.20
N PRO A 17 -40.12 -21.34 46.83
CA PRO A 17 -39.53 -22.61 46.42
C PRO A 17 -40.16 -23.21 45.15
N ASP A 18 -41.37 -22.79 44.78
CA ASP A 18 -42.11 -23.36 43.64
C ASP A 18 -41.56 -22.86 42.29
N PRO A 19 -41.14 -23.77 41.37
CA PRO A 19 -40.60 -23.37 40.06
C PRO A 19 -41.59 -22.57 39.19
N VAL A 20 -42.89 -22.73 39.39
CA VAL A 20 -43.92 -22.00 38.61
C VAL A 20 -43.96 -20.52 38.98
N PHE A 21 -43.81 -20.19 40.28
CA PHE A 21 -43.76 -18.80 40.74
C PHE A 21 -42.48 -18.11 40.29
N LYS A 22 -41.35 -18.83 40.28
CA LYS A 22 -40.08 -18.32 39.74
C LYS A 22 -40.18 -17.96 38.25
N GLN A 23 -40.83 -18.82 37.45
CA GLN A 23 -41.01 -18.54 36.02
C GLN A 23 -41.91 -17.31 35.79
N HIS A 24 -43.04 -17.21 36.51
CA HIS A 24 -43.92 -16.06 36.41
C HIS A 24 -43.26 -14.76 36.91
N ALA A 25 -42.40 -14.84 37.94
CA ALA A 25 -41.65 -13.71 38.44
C ALA A 25 -40.64 -13.20 37.40
N LEU A 26 -39.90 -14.09 36.73
CA LEU A 26 -38.94 -13.75 35.67
C LEU A 26 -39.62 -13.07 34.47
N ASP A 27 -40.74 -13.62 34.01
CA ASP A 27 -41.49 -13.05 32.87
C ASP A 27 -42.10 -11.68 33.22
N ALA A 28 -42.52 -11.48 34.48
CA ALA A 28 -43.04 -10.20 34.96
C ALA A 28 -41.94 -9.14 35.19
N LEU A 29 -40.70 -9.55 35.46
CA LEU A 29 -39.56 -8.65 35.68
C LEU A 29 -38.98 -8.09 34.37
N ASN A 30 -39.00 -8.87 33.28
CA ASN A 30 -38.46 -8.46 31.97
C ASN A 30 -38.93 -7.08 31.42
N PRO A 31 -40.22 -6.69 31.51
CA PRO A 31 -40.68 -5.37 31.08
C PRO A 31 -40.40 -4.25 32.11
N LEU A 32 -40.08 -4.60 33.36
CA LEU A 32 -39.84 -3.64 34.46
C LEU A 32 -38.37 -3.19 34.54
N VAL A 33 -37.46 -3.91 33.90
CA VAL A 33 -36.00 -3.63 33.95
C VAL A 33 -35.63 -2.18 33.60
N PRO A 34 -36.17 -1.55 32.52
CA PRO A 34 -35.76 -0.18 32.18
C PRO A 34 -36.04 0.86 33.28
N HIS A 35 -37.06 0.62 34.11
CA HIS A 35 -37.49 1.56 35.15
C HIS A 35 -36.91 1.22 36.53
N PHE A 36 -36.62 -0.05 36.80
CA PHE A 36 -36.25 -0.55 38.14
C PHE A 36 -34.93 -1.34 38.16
N TRP A 37 -34.03 -1.14 37.19
CA TRP A 37 -32.75 -1.85 37.11
C TRP A 37 -31.92 -1.74 38.39
N ALA A 38 -31.93 -0.58 39.07
CA ALA A 38 -31.18 -0.35 40.31
C ALA A 38 -31.65 -1.24 41.48
N GLU A 39 -32.95 -1.51 41.60
CA GLU A 39 -33.50 -2.40 42.63
C GLU A 39 -33.21 -3.88 42.28
N ILE A 40 -33.21 -4.21 40.98
CA ILE A 40 -32.97 -5.58 40.51
C ILE A 40 -31.48 -5.95 40.59
N SER A 41 -30.57 -4.99 40.40
CA SER A 41 -29.12 -5.22 40.47
C SER A 41 -28.64 -5.67 41.85
N GLU A 42 -29.30 -5.24 42.94
CA GLU A 42 -28.95 -5.68 44.30
C GLU A 42 -29.18 -7.20 44.50
N HIS A 43 -30.02 -7.81 43.67
CA HIS A 43 -30.38 -9.22 43.74
C HIS A 43 -29.81 -10.05 42.58
N ILE A 44 -28.81 -9.54 41.85
CA ILE A 44 -28.28 -10.21 40.63
C ILE A 44 -27.71 -11.60 40.93
N ALA A 45 -27.05 -11.79 42.08
CA ALA A 45 -26.49 -13.07 42.50
C ALA A 45 -27.57 -14.18 42.63
N LEU A 46 -28.80 -13.80 43.00
CA LEU A 46 -29.93 -14.74 43.03
C LEU A 46 -30.33 -15.12 41.59
N ILE A 47 -30.34 -14.17 40.65
CA ILE A 47 -30.67 -14.41 39.24
C ILE A 47 -29.61 -15.30 38.58
N GLU A 48 -28.33 -15.10 38.90
CA GLU A 48 -27.23 -15.97 38.44
C GLU A 48 -27.38 -17.39 38.97
N SER A 49 -27.65 -17.54 40.27
CA SER A 49 -27.89 -18.86 40.87
C SER A 49 -29.10 -19.57 40.23
N LEU A 50 -30.11 -18.82 39.78
CA LEU A 50 -31.27 -19.37 39.08
C LEU A 50 -30.95 -19.82 37.65
N ASN A 51 -30.00 -19.16 36.98
CA ASN A 51 -29.49 -19.58 35.68
C ASN A 51 -28.68 -20.89 35.78
N GLU A 52 -27.86 -21.03 36.83
CA GLU A 52 -27.02 -22.21 37.08
C GLU A 52 -27.80 -23.43 37.59
N ASN A 53 -29.01 -23.23 38.12
CA ASN A 53 -29.82 -24.31 38.69
C ASN A 53 -30.40 -25.24 37.61
N GLU A 54 -29.84 -26.45 37.49
CA GLU A 54 -30.28 -27.48 36.54
C GLU A 54 -31.70 -28.03 36.79
N THR A 55 -32.29 -27.75 37.95
CA THR A 55 -33.62 -28.21 38.36
C THR A 55 -34.77 -27.44 37.72
N LEU A 56 -34.48 -26.27 37.13
CA LEU A 56 -35.48 -25.40 36.51
C LEU A 56 -35.76 -25.76 35.05
N PRO A 57 -36.99 -25.56 34.55
CA PRO A 57 -37.31 -25.68 33.14
C PRO A 57 -36.37 -24.85 32.27
N GLN A 58 -36.01 -25.35 31.09
CA GLN A 58 -35.06 -24.70 30.18
C GLN A 58 -35.48 -23.25 29.84
N LYS A 59 -36.79 -23.02 29.62
CA LYS A 59 -37.36 -21.69 29.42
C LYS A 59 -37.17 -20.72 30.60
N ALA A 60 -37.20 -21.23 31.83
CA ALA A 60 -36.99 -20.40 33.02
C ALA A 60 -35.52 -20.01 33.18
N ARG A 61 -34.58 -20.89 32.78
CA ARG A 61 -33.15 -20.57 32.72
C ARG A 61 -32.87 -19.53 31.63
N ASP A 62 -33.47 -19.70 30.46
CA ASP A 62 -33.31 -18.74 29.35
C ASP A 62 -33.89 -17.35 29.71
N SER A 63 -35.05 -17.29 30.39
CA SER A 63 -35.62 -16.04 30.91
C SER A 63 -34.76 -15.40 32.02
N ALA A 64 -34.16 -16.21 32.90
CA ALA A 64 -33.23 -15.71 33.93
C ALA A 64 -31.95 -15.14 33.33
N ALA A 65 -31.40 -15.81 32.31
CA ALA A 65 -30.24 -15.34 31.56
C ALA A 65 -30.55 -14.03 30.80
N LEU A 66 -31.74 -13.90 30.19
CA LEU A 66 -32.15 -12.64 29.55
C LEU A 66 -32.27 -11.50 30.57
N LEU A 67 -32.86 -11.77 31.74
CA LEU A 67 -33.01 -10.79 32.81
C LEU A 67 -31.65 -10.31 33.33
N ALA A 68 -30.73 -11.25 33.61
CA ALA A 68 -29.37 -10.93 34.02
C ALA A 68 -28.66 -10.07 32.97
N SER A 69 -28.77 -10.44 31.70
CA SER A 69 -28.15 -9.69 30.59
C SER A 69 -28.64 -8.25 30.49
N LYS A 70 -29.95 -8.02 30.61
CA LYS A 70 -30.51 -6.66 30.63
C LYS A 70 -30.05 -5.84 31.83
N VAL A 71 -29.92 -6.44 33.00
CA VAL A 71 -29.43 -5.75 34.21
C VAL A 71 -27.97 -5.36 34.03
N TYR A 72 -27.13 -6.28 33.54
CA TYR A 72 -25.72 -5.99 33.22
C TYR A 72 -25.55 -4.90 32.16
N TYR A 73 -26.43 -4.85 31.17
CA TYR A 73 -26.47 -3.75 30.20
C TYR A 73 -26.71 -2.38 30.88
N TYR A 74 -27.69 -2.26 31.78
CA TYR A 74 -27.94 -1.01 32.49
C TYR A 74 -26.86 -0.67 33.53
N LEU A 75 -26.14 -1.66 34.04
CA LEU A 75 -24.95 -1.47 34.89
C LEU A 75 -23.72 -0.99 34.09
N GLY A 76 -23.72 -1.15 32.76
CA GLY A 76 -22.60 -0.81 31.89
C GLY A 76 -21.55 -1.92 31.73
N GLU A 77 -21.83 -3.13 32.25
CA GLU A 77 -20.99 -4.32 32.17
C GLU A 77 -21.40 -5.17 30.95
N TYR A 78 -20.92 -4.77 29.77
CA TYR A 78 -21.36 -5.33 28.50
C TYR A 78 -20.81 -6.74 28.20
N ASP A 79 -19.66 -7.10 28.78
CA ASP A 79 -19.03 -8.41 28.55
C ASP A 79 -19.80 -9.54 29.27
N GLU A 80 -20.25 -9.25 30.50
CA GLU A 80 -21.14 -10.06 31.30
C GLU A 80 -22.52 -10.12 30.63
N ALA A 81 -23.06 -8.98 30.20
CA ALA A 81 -24.32 -8.92 29.46
C ALA A 81 -24.32 -9.86 28.25
N LEU A 82 -23.25 -9.85 27.45
CA LEU A 82 -23.11 -10.74 26.30
C LEU A 82 -23.11 -12.22 26.70
N SER A 83 -22.37 -12.59 27.74
CA SER A 83 -22.30 -13.99 28.21
C SER A 83 -23.67 -14.55 28.62
N PHE A 84 -24.47 -13.74 29.31
CA PHE A 84 -25.83 -14.10 29.70
C PHE A 84 -26.81 -14.05 28.52
N ALA A 85 -26.63 -13.13 27.57
CA ALA A 85 -27.41 -13.11 26.32
C ALA A 85 -27.19 -14.38 25.49
N LEU A 86 -25.93 -14.86 25.40
CA LEU A 86 -25.60 -16.13 24.76
C LEU A 86 -26.20 -17.33 25.50
N GLY A 87 -26.36 -17.23 26.83
CA GLY A 87 -27.06 -18.22 27.65
C GLY A 87 -28.58 -18.27 27.39
N ALA A 88 -29.21 -17.15 27.03
CA ALA A 88 -30.65 -17.04 26.80
C ALA A 88 -31.13 -17.58 25.44
N GLY A 89 -30.23 -17.71 24.45
CA GLY A 89 -30.50 -18.32 23.15
C GLY A 89 -31.81 -17.88 22.49
N SER A 90 -32.78 -18.78 22.42
CA SER A 90 -34.07 -18.56 21.74
C SER A 90 -34.91 -17.41 22.33
N VAL A 91 -34.75 -17.10 23.62
CA VAL A 91 -35.48 -16.02 24.29
C VAL A 91 -34.91 -14.65 23.89
N PHE A 92 -33.61 -14.56 23.68
CA PHE A 92 -32.96 -13.35 23.15
C PHE A 92 -33.35 -13.07 21.70
N GLU A 93 -33.52 -14.11 20.87
CA GLU A 93 -33.99 -13.97 19.48
C GLU A 93 -35.43 -13.44 19.40
N ALA A 94 -36.29 -13.84 20.33
CA ALA A 94 -37.66 -13.34 20.43
C ALA A 94 -37.70 -11.86 20.85
N GLU A 95 -36.80 -11.46 21.77
CA GLU A 95 -36.66 -10.08 22.24
C GLU A 95 -36.18 -9.12 21.14
N THR A 96 -35.49 -9.64 20.12
CA THR A 96 -35.11 -8.82 18.96
C THR A 96 -36.32 -8.35 18.14
N ARG A 97 -37.46 -9.05 18.25
CA ARG A 97 -38.69 -8.70 17.52
C ARG A 97 -39.63 -7.80 18.35
N ALA A 98 -39.28 -7.50 19.59
CA ALA A 98 -40.10 -6.70 20.49
C ALA A 98 -39.80 -5.20 20.33
N SER A 99 -40.83 -4.37 20.13
CA SER A 99 -40.69 -2.91 20.06
C SER A 99 -40.32 -2.35 21.45
N GLY A 100 -39.16 -1.69 21.55
CA GLY A 100 -38.67 -1.03 22.78
C GLY A 100 -37.38 -1.61 23.36
N SER A 101 -36.86 -2.72 22.80
CA SER A 101 -35.57 -3.33 23.18
C SER A 101 -34.46 -3.13 22.14
N GLU A 102 -34.69 -2.27 21.14
CA GLU A 102 -33.77 -2.05 20.01
C GLU A 102 -32.38 -1.59 20.45
N GLU A 103 -32.27 -0.60 21.33
CA GLU A 103 -30.98 -0.08 21.82
C GLU A 103 -30.15 -1.15 22.57
N TYR A 104 -30.82 -1.96 23.40
CA TYR A 104 -30.19 -3.07 24.13
C TYR A 104 -29.69 -4.14 23.16
N VAL A 105 -30.53 -4.53 22.21
CA VAL A 105 -30.18 -5.56 21.22
C VAL A 105 -29.04 -5.08 20.32
N GLU A 106 -29.07 -3.84 19.84
CA GLU A 106 -28.01 -3.26 19.00
C GLU A 106 -26.66 -3.23 19.74
N THR A 107 -26.65 -2.85 21.02
CA THR A 107 -25.42 -2.80 21.82
C THR A 107 -24.85 -4.20 22.08
N VAL A 108 -25.71 -5.15 22.47
CA VAL A 108 -25.29 -6.55 22.70
C VAL A 108 -24.81 -7.20 21.40
N LEU A 109 -25.46 -6.92 20.27
CA LEU A 109 -25.05 -7.44 18.95
C LEU A 109 -23.72 -6.82 18.50
N SER A 110 -23.51 -5.51 18.68
CA SER A 110 -22.24 -4.84 18.36
C SER A 110 -21.09 -5.45 19.17
N LYS A 111 -21.29 -5.63 20.48
CA LYS A 111 -20.31 -6.28 21.36
C LYS A 111 -20.09 -7.76 21.01
N ALA A 112 -21.14 -8.47 20.56
CA ALA A 112 -21.03 -9.84 20.08
C ALA A 112 -20.15 -9.92 18.81
N ILE A 113 -20.33 -8.98 17.87
CA ILE A 113 -19.52 -8.89 16.65
C ILE A 113 -18.06 -8.59 17.02
N ASP A 114 -17.80 -7.62 17.88
CA ASP A 114 -16.43 -7.27 18.33
C ASP A 114 -15.72 -8.47 18.98
N ARG A 115 -16.41 -9.17 19.90
CA ARG A 115 -15.86 -10.35 20.56
C ARG A 115 -15.64 -11.50 19.58
N TYR A 116 -16.51 -11.65 18.59
CA TYR A 116 -16.37 -12.65 17.54
C TYR A 116 -15.17 -12.36 16.63
N ILE A 117 -14.98 -11.11 16.21
CA ILE A 117 -13.83 -10.67 15.40
C ILE A 117 -12.52 -10.87 16.17
N GLY A 118 -12.48 -10.51 17.45
CA GLY A 118 -11.34 -10.74 18.33
C GLY A 118 -11.01 -12.23 18.46
N ALA A 119 -12.01 -13.06 18.79
CA ALA A 119 -11.83 -14.51 18.93
C ALA A 119 -11.36 -15.17 17.62
N ARG A 120 -11.89 -14.77 16.45
CA ARG A 120 -11.46 -15.30 15.15
C ARG A 120 -10.06 -14.84 14.74
N SER A 121 -9.68 -13.61 15.10
CA SER A 121 -8.32 -13.12 14.90
C SER A 121 -7.30 -13.93 15.71
N GLU A 122 -7.68 -14.31 16.94
CA GLU A 122 -6.87 -15.15 17.83
C GLU A 122 -6.91 -16.65 17.51
N GLU A 123 -7.99 -17.16 16.91
CA GLU A 123 -8.13 -18.59 16.55
C GLU A 123 -7.04 -19.06 15.59
N LYS A 124 -6.57 -18.20 14.68
CA LYS A 124 -5.43 -18.49 13.78
C LYS A 124 -4.09 -18.55 14.55
N ILE A 125 -3.99 -17.95 15.73
CA ILE A 125 -2.78 -17.85 16.56
C ILE A 125 -2.76 -18.92 17.67
N LYS A 126 -3.91 -19.21 18.29
CA LYS A 126 -4.02 -20.05 19.50
C LYS A 126 -4.86 -21.32 19.32
N SER A 127 -5.53 -21.53 18.18
CA SER A 127 -6.37 -22.72 17.92
C SER A 127 -7.46 -22.95 19.00
N GLU A 128 -7.94 -21.89 19.66
CA GLU A 128 -9.12 -21.98 20.53
C GLU A 128 -10.39 -21.86 19.68
N LYS A 129 -11.25 -22.88 19.75
CA LYS A 129 -12.51 -22.91 18.99
C LYS A 129 -13.45 -21.83 19.51
N VAL A 130 -13.98 -21.02 18.60
CA VAL A 130 -15.02 -20.04 18.91
C VAL A 130 -16.25 -20.74 19.49
N ASP A 131 -16.87 -20.12 20.50
CA ASP A 131 -18.10 -20.63 21.11
C ASP A 131 -19.21 -20.81 20.04
N PRO A 132 -19.80 -22.01 19.91
CA PRO A 132 -20.85 -22.27 18.93
C PRO A 132 -22.07 -21.36 19.10
N ARG A 133 -22.35 -20.86 20.31
CA ARG A 133 -23.46 -19.94 20.57
C ARG A 133 -23.23 -18.56 19.98
N LEU A 134 -21.99 -18.07 20.07
CA LEU A 134 -21.60 -16.80 19.46
C LEU A 134 -21.67 -16.91 17.93
N GLN A 135 -21.25 -18.04 17.37
CA GLN A 135 -21.35 -18.30 15.94
C GLN A 135 -22.82 -18.31 15.45
N SER A 136 -23.75 -18.94 16.19
CA SER A 136 -25.17 -18.95 15.79
C SER A 136 -25.80 -17.57 15.81
N VAL A 137 -25.48 -16.73 16.80
CA VAL A 137 -25.98 -15.34 16.86
C VAL A 137 -25.48 -14.55 15.66
N VAL A 138 -24.19 -14.64 15.33
CA VAL A 138 -23.61 -13.94 14.17
C VAL A 138 -24.17 -14.48 12.84
N GLU A 139 -24.45 -15.78 12.73
CA GLU A 139 -25.12 -16.36 11.56
C GLU A 139 -26.54 -15.83 11.37
N ASN A 140 -27.28 -15.63 12.46
CA ASN A 140 -28.58 -14.99 12.42
C ASN A 140 -28.49 -13.51 11.99
N ILE A 141 -27.45 -12.78 12.41
CA ILE A 141 -27.19 -11.41 11.93
C ILE A 141 -27.01 -11.40 10.42
N PHE A 142 -26.18 -12.31 9.88
CA PHE A 142 -25.99 -12.39 8.42
C PHE A 142 -27.30 -12.69 7.68
N LEU A 143 -28.14 -13.60 8.21
CA LEU A 143 -29.44 -13.89 7.60
C LEU A 143 -30.35 -12.66 7.57
N ARG A 144 -30.40 -11.89 8.67
CA ARG A 144 -31.19 -10.66 8.75
C ARG A 144 -30.71 -9.59 7.77
N CYS A 145 -29.39 -9.34 7.72
CA CYS A 145 -28.83 -8.38 6.76
C CYS A 145 -29.14 -8.77 5.31
N ILE A 146 -29.21 -10.07 4.99
CA ILE A 146 -29.61 -10.56 3.67
C ILE A 146 -31.11 -10.32 3.41
N GLU A 147 -31.98 -10.57 4.40
CA GLU A 147 -33.43 -10.31 4.30
C GLU A 147 -33.74 -8.80 4.13
N GLU A 148 -33.02 -7.94 4.86
CA GLU A 148 -33.17 -6.48 4.84
C GLU A 148 -32.48 -5.80 3.64
N ARG A 149 -31.73 -6.57 2.84
CA ARG A 149 -30.93 -6.12 1.68
C ARG A 149 -29.77 -5.17 2.02
N GLU A 150 -29.29 -5.18 3.25
CA GLU A 150 -28.11 -4.43 3.69
C GLU A 150 -26.81 -5.20 3.42
N LEU A 151 -26.56 -5.49 2.14
CA LEU A 151 -25.51 -6.41 1.71
C LEU A 151 -24.10 -5.86 1.92
N LYS A 152 -23.91 -4.55 1.89
CA LYS A 152 -22.60 -3.91 2.13
C LYS A 152 -22.13 -4.12 3.56
N GLN A 153 -23.02 -3.96 4.54
CA GLN A 153 -22.71 -4.18 5.96
C GLN A 153 -22.42 -5.65 6.22
N ALA A 154 -23.20 -6.57 5.63
CA ALA A 154 -22.92 -7.99 5.71
C ALA A 154 -21.53 -8.35 5.17
N ILE A 155 -21.09 -7.73 4.07
CA ILE A 155 -19.75 -7.92 3.51
C ILE A 155 -18.68 -7.34 4.45
N GLY A 156 -18.89 -6.15 5.01
CA GLY A 156 -17.96 -5.56 5.99
C GLY A 156 -17.73 -6.48 7.20
N ILE A 157 -18.82 -6.94 7.83
CA ILE A 157 -18.75 -7.88 8.95
C ILE A 157 -18.10 -9.21 8.53
N ALA A 158 -18.39 -9.71 7.33
CA ALA A 158 -17.78 -10.94 6.82
C ALA A 158 -16.27 -10.80 6.60
N LEU A 159 -15.82 -9.65 6.11
CA LEU A 159 -14.40 -9.33 5.91
C LEU A 159 -13.67 -9.20 7.25
N GLU A 160 -14.24 -8.52 8.23
CA GLU A 160 -13.65 -8.36 9.57
C GLU A 160 -13.60 -9.69 10.33
N SER A 161 -14.67 -10.49 10.22
CA SER A 161 -14.74 -11.82 10.84
C SER A 161 -13.99 -12.93 10.09
N ARG A 162 -13.32 -12.60 8.98
CA ARG A 162 -12.54 -13.52 8.15
C ARG A 162 -13.35 -14.69 7.56
N ARG A 163 -14.63 -14.48 7.28
CA ARG A 163 -15.55 -15.50 6.73
C ARG A 163 -15.82 -15.31 5.23
N LEU A 164 -14.97 -15.92 4.42
CA LEU A 164 -15.10 -15.90 2.95
C LEU A 164 -16.35 -16.65 2.45
N ASP A 165 -16.80 -17.68 3.20
CA ASP A 165 -17.98 -18.47 2.87
C ASP A 165 -19.27 -17.64 2.80
N VAL A 166 -19.38 -16.60 3.63
CA VAL A 166 -20.55 -15.71 3.65
C VAL A 166 -20.56 -14.85 2.38
N ILE A 167 -19.39 -14.41 1.91
CA ILE A 167 -19.26 -13.60 0.70
C ILE A 167 -19.69 -14.41 -0.53
N SER A 168 -19.27 -15.67 -0.65
CA SER A 168 -19.74 -16.53 -1.76
C SER A 168 -21.23 -16.81 -1.69
N ARG A 169 -21.79 -17.01 -0.49
CA ARG A 169 -23.24 -17.17 -0.30
C ARG A 169 -24.01 -15.92 -0.74
N ILE A 170 -23.58 -14.74 -0.31
CA ILE A 170 -24.19 -13.46 -0.72
C ILE A 170 -24.11 -13.28 -2.24
N TYR A 171 -22.96 -13.58 -2.82
CA TYR A 171 -22.78 -13.46 -4.26
C TYR A 171 -23.64 -14.45 -5.06
N SER A 172 -23.75 -15.70 -4.61
CA SER A 172 -24.58 -16.71 -5.28
C SER A 172 -26.07 -16.34 -5.36
N GLN A 173 -26.54 -15.50 -4.44
CA GLN A 173 -27.92 -15.03 -4.38
C GLN A 173 -28.16 -13.74 -5.17
N THR A 174 -27.15 -12.86 -5.23
CA THR A 174 -27.29 -11.50 -5.77
C THR A 174 -26.75 -11.37 -7.19
N ASN A 175 -25.68 -12.11 -7.53
CA ASN A 175 -24.87 -11.96 -8.75
C ASN A 175 -24.45 -10.50 -9.03
N ASP A 176 -24.42 -9.66 -8.00
CA ASP A 176 -24.08 -8.25 -8.14
C ASP A 176 -22.57 -8.07 -7.97
N THR A 177 -21.95 -7.58 -9.02
CA THR A 177 -20.52 -7.37 -9.16
C THR A 177 -20.04 -6.08 -8.50
N SER A 178 -20.93 -5.13 -8.22
CA SER A 178 -20.62 -3.91 -7.45
C SER A 178 -20.28 -4.21 -5.99
N LEU A 179 -20.84 -5.30 -5.46
CA LEU A 179 -20.54 -5.81 -4.12
C LEU A 179 -19.13 -6.41 -4.05
N LEU A 180 -18.67 -7.06 -5.13
CA LEU A 180 -17.31 -7.59 -5.21
C LEU A 180 -16.27 -6.45 -5.30
N SER A 181 -16.56 -5.38 -6.04
CA SER A 181 -15.70 -4.20 -6.05
C SER A 181 -15.66 -3.51 -4.68
N TYR A 182 -16.80 -3.44 -3.97
CA TYR A 182 -16.84 -2.92 -2.60
C TYR A 182 -16.02 -3.79 -1.64
N ALA A 183 -16.15 -5.12 -1.73
CA ALA A 183 -15.34 -6.04 -0.93
C ALA A 183 -13.84 -5.86 -1.21
N MET A 184 -13.48 -5.68 -2.47
CA MET A 184 -12.10 -5.43 -2.87
C MET A 184 -11.58 -4.09 -2.34
N GLU A 185 -12.33 -2.99 -2.50
CA GLU A 185 -11.96 -1.68 -1.94
C GLU A 185 -11.83 -1.74 -0.41
N GLY A 186 -12.79 -2.39 0.26
CA GLY A 186 -12.75 -2.62 1.70
C GLY A 186 -11.49 -3.35 2.14
N VAL A 187 -11.03 -4.36 1.40
CA VAL A 187 -9.78 -5.08 1.72
C VAL A 187 -8.53 -4.26 1.42
N LEU A 188 -8.57 -3.43 0.38
CA LEU A 188 -7.42 -2.62 -0.06
C LEU A 188 -7.22 -1.35 0.79
N ASP A 189 -8.27 -0.87 1.44
CA ASP A 189 -8.27 0.33 2.26
C ASP A 189 -8.33 0.04 3.76
N ALA A 190 -8.84 -1.12 4.18
CA ALA A 190 -8.72 -1.57 5.56
C ALA A 190 -7.30 -2.05 5.87
N GLY A 191 -6.83 -1.79 7.09
CA GLY A 191 -5.53 -2.22 7.63
C GLY A 191 -5.48 -3.72 7.96
N PHE A 192 -5.92 -4.57 7.04
CA PHE A 192 -5.78 -6.01 7.17
C PHE A 192 -4.34 -6.46 6.90
N SER A 193 -3.93 -7.56 7.52
CA SER A 193 -2.62 -8.17 7.28
C SER A 193 -2.48 -8.58 5.81
N LEU A 194 -1.26 -8.47 5.27
CA LEU A 194 -0.95 -8.74 3.87
C LEU A 194 -1.34 -10.17 3.46
N SER A 195 -1.10 -11.14 4.33
CA SER A 195 -1.51 -12.54 4.15
C SER A 195 -3.02 -12.72 3.99
N TYR A 196 -3.82 -12.02 4.79
CA TYR A 196 -5.27 -12.10 4.71
C TYR A 196 -5.82 -11.38 3.48
N ARG A 197 -5.22 -10.25 3.10
CA ARG A 197 -5.51 -9.56 1.84
C ARG A 197 -5.30 -10.48 0.64
N ASP A 198 -4.18 -11.19 0.59
CA ASP A 198 -3.89 -12.12 -0.52
C ASP A 198 -4.86 -13.31 -0.55
N GLU A 199 -5.22 -13.86 0.63
CA GLU A 199 -6.25 -14.90 0.76
C GLU A 199 -7.61 -14.43 0.20
N VAL A 200 -8.06 -13.24 0.61
CA VAL A 200 -9.34 -12.68 0.17
C VAL A 200 -9.33 -12.36 -1.32
N LEU A 201 -8.29 -11.72 -1.84
CA LEU A 201 -8.19 -11.35 -3.25
C LEU A 201 -8.12 -12.60 -4.14
N THR A 202 -7.40 -13.64 -3.72
CA THR A 202 -7.36 -14.93 -4.43
C THR A 202 -8.73 -15.60 -4.45
N PHE A 203 -9.51 -15.47 -3.37
CA PHE A 203 -10.87 -15.97 -3.28
C PHE A 203 -11.88 -15.17 -4.11
N LEU A 204 -11.75 -13.84 -4.17
CA LEU A 204 -12.63 -12.97 -4.95
C LEU A 204 -12.44 -13.16 -6.45
N PHE A 205 -11.21 -13.45 -6.92
CA PHE A 205 -10.90 -13.59 -8.35
C PHE A 205 -11.83 -14.54 -9.13
N PRO A 206 -12.04 -15.81 -8.71
CA PRO A 206 -12.93 -16.72 -9.44
C PRO A 206 -14.42 -16.34 -9.38
N LEU A 207 -14.82 -15.48 -8.43
CA LEU A 207 -16.21 -15.04 -8.31
C LEU A 207 -16.57 -14.00 -9.38
N PHE A 208 -15.60 -13.27 -9.92
CA PHE A 208 -15.85 -12.30 -10.98
C PHE A 208 -16.29 -13.00 -12.29
N PRO A 209 -17.37 -12.53 -12.93
CA PRO A 209 -17.81 -13.09 -14.20
C PRO A 209 -16.81 -12.74 -15.31
N LYS A 210 -16.67 -13.63 -16.30
CA LYS A 210 -15.83 -13.37 -17.48
C LYS A 210 -16.42 -12.20 -18.29
N PRO A 211 -15.63 -11.15 -18.61
CA PRO A 211 -16.11 -10.03 -19.41
C PRO A 211 -16.43 -10.49 -20.83
N LYS A 212 -17.58 -10.06 -21.36
CA LYS A 212 -17.98 -10.23 -22.77
C LYS A 212 -17.95 -8.86 -23.46
N ALA A 213 -17.59 -8.79 -24.75
CA ALA A 213 -17.67 -7.52 -25.46
C ALA A 213 -19.14 -7.11 -25.67
N GLY A 214 -19.49 -5.94 -25.12
CA GLY A 214 -20.81 -5.34 -25.28
C GLY A 214 -21.37 -4.73 -24.00
N ASP A 215 -21.00 -5.25 -22.83
CA ASP A 215 -21.26 -4.56 -21.56
C ASP A 215 -20.09 -3.61 -21.28
N ASN A 216 -20.39 -2.33 -21.04
CA ASN A 216 -19.50 -1.40 -20.35
C ASN A 216 -19.29 -1.89 -18.91
N SER A 217 -18.69 -3.07 -18.75
CA SER A 217 -18.59 -3.77 -17.50
C SER A 217 -17.50 -3.08 -16.66
N PRO A 218 -17.85 -2.46 -15.52
CA PRO A 218 -16.88 -1.79 -14.65
C PRO A 218 -15.87 -2.77 -14.03
N HIS A 219 -16.04 -4.08 -14.27
CA HIS A 219 -15.26 -5.15 -13.67
C HIS A 219 -13.88 -5.35 -14.31
N VAL A 220 -13.64 -4.86 -15.54
CA VAL A 220 -12.31 -4.97 -16.18
C VAL A 220 -11.25 -4.24 -15.34
N HIS A 221 -11.55 -3.03 -14.88
CA HIS A 221 -10.65 -2.27 -14.02
C HIS A 221 -10.43 -2.96 -12.67
N SER A 222 -11.50 -3.43 -12.02
CA SER A 222 -11.41 -4.14 -10.72
C SER A 222 -10.60 -5.44 -10.84
N ILE A 223 -10.82 -6.23 -11.89
CA ILE A 223 -10.07 -7.47 -12.13
C ILE A 223 -8.60 -7.15 -12.41
N THR A 224 -8.29 -6.14 -13.22
CA THR A 224 -6.91 -5.76 -13.50
C THR A 224 -6.22 -5.31 -12.22
N ARG A 225 -6.84 -4.44 -11.43
CA ARG A 225 -6.30 -3.98 -10.14
C ARG A 225 -6.07 -5.16 -9.18
N LEU A 226 -6.92 -6.19 -9.22
CA LEU A 226 -6.76 -7.41 -8.41
C LEU A 226 -5.55 -8.21 -8.88
N LEU A 227 -5.43 -8.46 -10.19
CA LEU A 227 -4.30 -9.19 -10.79
C LEU A 227 -2.97 -8.48 -10.54
N VAL A 228 -2.94 -7.15 -10.68
CA VAL A 228 -1.78 -6.31 -10.37
C VAL A 228 -1.41 -6.40 -8.89
N THR A 229 -2.40 -6.29 -8.01
CA THR A 229 -2.16 -6.36 -6.56
C THR A 229 -1.60 -7.71 -6.14
N LEU A 230 -2.16 -8.81 -6.64
CA LEU A 230 -1.69 -10.16 -6.33
C LEU A 230 -0.34 -10.47 -6.99
N SER A 231 -0.01 -9.81 -8.11
CA SER A 231 1.23 -10.02 -8.87
C SER A 231 1.54 -11.51 -9.11
N ASN A 232 0.52 -12.36 -9.33
CA ASN A 232 0.67 -13.81 -9.51
C ASN A 232 0.48 -14.23 -10.98
N PRO A 233 1.55 -14.66 -11.68
CA PRO A 233 1.47 -15.09 -13.07
C PRO A 233 0.54 -16.29 -13.30
N SER A 234 0.48 -17.21 -12.32
CA SER A 234 -0.28 -18.47 -12.40
C SER A 234 -1.78 -18.26 -12.54
N LEU A 235 -2.32 -17.16 -12.00
CA LEU A 235 -3.73 -16.79 -12.15
C LEU A 235 -3.98 -15.98 -13.42
N THR A 236 -3.01 -15.13 -13.77
CA THR A 236 -3.12 -14.16 -14.86
C THR A 236 -3.04 -14.84 -16.23
N VAL A 237 -2.09 -15.75 -16.42
CA VAL A 237 -1.85 -16.40 -17.72
C VAL A 237 -3.03 -17.27 -18.18
N PRO A 238 -3.61 -18.16 -17.34
CA PRO A 238 -4.79 -18.92 -17.73
C PRO A 238 -6.01 -18.04 -18.02
N TYR A 239 -6.14 -16.94 -17.29
CA TYR A 239 -7.23 -15.98 -17.49
C TYR A 239 -7.14 -15.31 -18.87
N ILE A 240 -5.99 -14.73 -19.21
CA ILE A 240 -5.73 -14.13 -20.53
C ILE A 240 -5.92 -15.18 -21.62
N THR A 241 -5.35 -16.37 -21.46
CA THR A 241 -5.46 -17.49 -22.42
C THR A 241 -6.92 -17.87 -22.69
N SER A 242 -7.79 -17.80 -21.67
CA SER A 242 -9.22 -18.09 -21.83
C SER A 242 -9.99 -16.99 -22.57
N LEU A 243 -9.47 -15.76 -22.60
CA LEU A 243 -10.08 -14.60 -23.27
C LEU A 243 -9.66 -14.47 -24.74
N VAL A 244 -8.44 -14.89 -25.11
CA VAL A 244 -7.91 -14.81 -26.49
C VAL A 244 -8.86 -15.40 -27.57
N PRO A 245 -9.52 -16.56 -27.38
CA PRO A 245 -10.39 -17.13 -28.41
C PRO A 245 -11.74 -16.41 -28.54
N GLN A 246 -12.22 -15.75 -27.49
CA GLN A 246 -13.55 -15.16 -27.43
C GLN A 246 -13.53 -13.63 -27.70
N GLU A 247 -12.57 -12.91 -27.11
CA GLU A 247 -12.55 -11.44 -27.09
C GLU A 247 -11.12 -10.86 -27.17
N LYS A 248 -10.61 -10.72 -28.39
CA LYS A 248 -9.24 -10.24 -28.65
C LYS A 248 -8.99 -8.81 -28.15
N LEU A 249 -9.98 -7.92 -28.27
CA LEU A 249 -9.85 -6.51 -27.89
C LEU A 249 -9.74 -6.33 -26.37
N VAL A 250 -10.53 -7.10 -25.61
CA VAL A 250 -10.51 -7.08 -24.15
C VAL A 250 -9.16 -7.62 -23.64
N ALA A 251 -8.60 -8.65 -24.28
CA ALA A 251 -7.26 -9.13 -23.96
C ALA A 251 -6.17 -8.07 -24.17
N TYR A 252 -6.27 -7.24 -25.22
CA TYR A 252 -5.35 -6.12 -25.41
C TYR A 252 -5.53 -5.03 -24.35
N GLN A 253 -6.77 -4.70 -23.97
CA GLN A 253 -7.03 -3.75 -22.88
C GLN A 253 -6.39 -4.22 -21.57
N PHE A 254 -6.59 -5.49 -21.19
CA PHE A 254 -5.93 -6.07 -20.03
C PHE A 254 -4.41 -5.99 -20.14
N ALA A 255 -3.81 -6.26 -21.30
CA ALA A 255 -2.37 -6.16 -21.47
C ALA A 255 -1.86 -4.71 -21.26
N PHE A 256 -2.57 -3.70 -21.75
CA PHE A 256 -2.21 -2.30 -21.52
C PHE A 256 -2.37 -1.90 -20.04
N ASP A 257 -3.48 -2.26 -19.41
CA ASP A 257 -3.75 -1.95 -18.00
C ASP A 257 -2.76 -2.66 -17.06
N LEU A 258 -2.37 -3.90 -17.39
CA LEU A 258 -1.34 -4.65 -16.66
C LEU A 258 0.04 -3.99 -16.80
N VAL A 259 0.38 -3.44 -17.97
CA VAL A 259 1.64 -2.72 -18.18
C VAL A 259 1.70 -1.43 -17.36
N GLU A 260 0.57 -0.75 -17.19
CA GLU A 260 0.50 0.50 -16.44
C GLU A 260 0.56 0.28 -14.92
N GLY A 261 -0.04 -0.80 -14.41
CA GLY A 261 -0.10 -1.10 -12.97
C GLY A 261 0.91 -2.12 -12.46
N GLY A 262 1.35 -3.06 -13.30
CA GLY A 262 2.13 -4.24 -12.90
C GLY A 262 3.60 -3.96 -12.64
N SER A 263 4.22 -4.76 -11.77
CA SER A 263 5.68 -4.75 -11.57
C SER A 263 6.40 -5.39 -12.77
N GLN A 264 7.63 -4.95 -13.04
CA GLN A 264 8.41 -5.42 -14.20
C GLN A 264 8.64 -6.95 -14.17
N ASP A 265 9.02 -7.50 -13.02
CA ASP A 265 9.19 -8.96 -12.84
C ASP A 265 7.91 -9.75 -13.13
N PHE A 266 6.76 -9.25 -12.68
CA PHE A 266 5.48 -9.87 -12.96
C PHE A 266 5.15 -9.86 -14.46
N LEU A 267 5.38 -8.73 -15.14
CA LEU A 267 5.17 -8.60 -16.58
C LEU A 267 6.10 -9.51 -17.39
N GLU A 268 7.37 -9.63 -17.00
CA GLU A 268 8.34 -10.53 -17.64
C GLU A 268 7.95 -12.00 -17.44
N SER A 269 7.51 -12.37 -16.25
CA SER A 269 7.03 -13.72 -15.95
C SER A 269 5.78 -14.08 -16.76
N VAL A 270 4.78 -13.19 -16.79
CA VAL A 270 3.58 -13.37 -17.61
C VAL A 270 3.93 -13.48 -19.10
N ARG A 271 4.90 -12.69 -19.59
CA ARG A 271 5.36 -12.76 -20.98
C ARG A 271 5.98 -14.11 -21.33
N ASN A 272 6.81 -14.66 -20.43
CA ASN A 272 7.51 -15.93 -20.65
C ASN A 272 6.56 -17.13 -20.56
N ASP A 273 5.55 -17.06 -19.69
CA ASP A 273 4.60 -18.15 -19.43
C ASP A 273 3.43 -18.19 -20.44
N LEU A 274 3.27 -17.16 -21.29
CA LEU A 274 2.23 -17.13 -22.33
C LEU A 274 2.50 -18.19 -23.42
N PRO A 275 1.48 -18.99 -23.81
CA PRO A 275 1.65 -20.04 -24.82
C PRO A 275 1.87 -19.46 -26.23
N ASP A 276 2.60 -20.19 -27.08
CA ASP A 276 2.83 -19.82 -28.49
C ASP A 276 1.56 -19.89 -29.36
N GLY A 277 0.50 -20.54 -28.87
CA GLY A 277 -0.79 -20.64 -29.52
C GLY A 277 -0.83 -21.53 -30.76
N ASP A 278 -2.05 -21.71 -31.28
CA ASP A 278 -2.32 -22.37 -32.56
C ASP A 278 -2.12 -21.40 -33.73
N SER A 279 -2.12 -21.90 -34.96
CA SER A 279 -1.88 -21.11 -36.20
C SER A 279 -2.80 -19.90 -36.41
N GLN A 280 -3.96 -19.80 -35.74
CA GLN A 280 -4.85 -18.62 -35.78
C GLN A 280 -4.71 -17.68 -34.57
N THR A 281 -4.13 -18.16 -33.46
CA THR A 281 -3.99 -17.39 -32.22
C THR A 281 -2.57 -16.89 -31.99
N LYS A 282 -1.58 -17.44 -32.69
CA LYS A 282 -0.18 -17.03 -32.66
C LYS A 282 0.03 -15.53 -32.88
N ASP A 283 -0.60 -14.94 -33.90
CA ASP A 283 -0.51 -13.50 -34.18
C ASP A 283 -1.05 -12.63 -33.03
N VAL A 284 -2.02 -13.15 -32.27
CA VAL A 284 -2.61 -12.45 -31.11
C VAL A 284 -1.66 -12.53 -29.93
N TYR A 285 -1.08 -13.71 -29.66
CA TYR A 285 -0.09 -13.91 -28.61
C TYR A 285 1.19 -13.11 -28.85
N ASP A 286 1.67 -13.04 -30.08
CA ASP A 286 2.87 -12.26 -30.42
C ASP A 286 2.62 -10.75 -30.23
N LYS A 287 1.42 -10.26 -30.57
CA LYS A 287 1.03 -8.87 -30.26
C LYS A 287 0.90 -8.63 -28.76
N LEU A 288 0.33 -9.57 -28.00
CA LEU A 288 0.25 -9.47 -26.54
C LEU A 288 1.64 -9.42 -25.91
N ARG A 289 2.58 -10.27 -26.36
CA ARG A 289 3.98 -10.23 -25.90
C ARG A 289 4.63 -8.89 -26.18
N ASN A 290 4.38 -8.31 -27.35
CA ASN A 290 4.89 -6.98 -27.69
C ASN A 290 4.28 -5.88 -26.80
N ILE A 291 2.97 -5.92 -26.53
CA ILE A 291 2.33 -4.96 -25.63
C ILE A 291 2.89 -5.09 -24.21
N LEU A 292 3.01 -6.31 -23.69
CA LEU A 292 3.53 -6.60 -22.35
C LEU A 292 4.99 -6.20 -22.14
N THR A 293 5.76 -5.94 -23.21
CA THR A 293 7.09 -5.33 -23.06
C THR A 293 7.05 -3.87 -22.58
N GLY A 294 5.89 -3.22 -22.64
CA GLY A 294 5.71 -1.81 -22.33
C GLY A 294 6.20 -0.85 -23.41
N GLN A 295 6.99 -1.32 -24.39
CA GLN A 295 7.57 -0.46 -25.43
C GLN A 295 6.52 0.21 -26.30
N GLU A 296 5.43 -0.49 -26.63
CA GLU A 296 4.36 0.07 -27.46
C GLU A 296 3.58 1.18 -26.74
N SER A 297 3.25 1.00 -25.45
CA SER A 297 2.61 2.05 -24.63
C SER A 297 3.47 3.30 -24.57
N VAL A 298 4.77 3.13 -24.32
CA VAL A 298 5.72 4.24 -24.25
C VAL A 298 5.87 4.95 -25.60
N LYS A 299 5.89 4.22 -26.73
CA LYS A 299 5.92 4.82 -28.08
C LYS A 299 4.68 5.68 -28.35
N LEU A 300 3.50 5.23 -27.94
CA LEU A 300 2.26 5.99 -28.08
C LEU A 300 2.28 7.28 -27.25
N TYR A 301 2.69 7.19 -25.98
CA TYR A 301 2.86 8.37 -25.12
C TYR A 301 3.88 9.34 -25.69
N LEU A 302 5.01 8.84 -26.20
CA LEU A 302 6.03 9.66 -26.83
C LEU A 302 5.48 10.39 -28.08
N GLN A 303 4.72 9.71 -28.93
CA GLN A 303 4.12 10.34 -30.11
C GLN A 303 3.10 11.41 -29.73
N PHE A 304 2.34 11.20 -28.66
CA PHE A 304 1.41 12.18 -28.11
C PHE A 304 2.16 13.43 -27.60
N LEU A 305 3.19 13.24 -26.76
CA LEU A 305 3.98 14.34 -26.19
C LEU A 305 4.72 15.14 -27.26
N LYS A 306 5.26 14.48 -28.29
CA LYS A 306 5.92 15.17 -29.43
C LYS A 306 4.95 16.06 -30.21
N ARG A 307 3.73 15.59 -30.45
CA ARG A 307 2.72 16.32 -31.25
C ARG A 307 2.08 17.46 -30.49
N ASN A 308 1.84 17.27 -29.20
CA ASN A 308 1.14 18.22 -28.34
C ASN A 308 2.08 18.99 -27.42
N ASN A 309 3.28 19.33 -27.91
CA ASN A 309 4.19 20.15 -27.13
C ASN A 309 3.72 21.62 -27.10
N GLN A 310 3.30 22.09 -25.93
CA GLN A 310 2.84 23.46 -25.67
C GLN A 310 3.81 24.26 -24.77
N THR A 311 5.07 23.84 -24.67
CA THR A 311 6.09 24.55 -23.89
C THR A 311 6.42 25.91 -24.49
N ASP A 312 6.49 26.95 -23.66
CA ASP A 312 6.95 28.27 -24.07
C ASP A 312 8.47 28.44 -23.82
N LEU A 313 9.24 28.54 -24.91
CA LEU A 313 10.68 28.74 -24.87
C LEU A 313 11.07 30.15 -24.38
N LEU A 314 10.17 31.13 -24.42
CA LEU A 314 10.45 32.49 -23.92
C LEU A 314 10.70 32.48 -22.41
N ILE A 315 9.98 31.63 -21.66
CA ILE A 315 10.18 31.47 -20.22
C ILE A 315 11.63 31.05 -19.94
N LEU A 316 12.12 30.03 -20.66
CA LEU A 316 13.50 29.54 -20.50
C LEU A 316 14.53 30.60 -20.89
N ARG A 317 14.28 31.36 -21.96
CA ARG A 317 15.16 32.47 -22.37
C ARG A 317 15.22 33.57 -21.31
N HIS A 318 14.08 34.01 -20.79
CA HIS A 318 14.03 34.98 -19.71
C HIS A 318 14.72 34.49 -18.44
N THR A 319 14.50 33.24 -18.04
CA THR A 319 15.19 32.66 -16.88
C THR A 319 16.71 32.60 -17.10
N LYS A 320 17.16 32.23 -18.30
CA LYS A 320 18.58 32.22 -18.66
C LYS A 320 19.21 33.61 -18.59
N ASP A 321 18.52 34.64 -19.09
CA ASP A 321 19.05 36.01 -19.14
C ASP A 321 19.16 36.63 -17.74
N VAL A 322 18.30 36.23 -16.80
CA VAL A 322 18.31 36.72 -15.41
C VAL A 322 19.34 35.97 -14.56
N LEU A 323 19.53 34.67 -14.80
CA LEU A 323 20.40 33.83 -13.98
C LEU A 323 21.85 33.89 -14.44
N GLU A 324 22.78 34.11 -13.49
CA GLU A 324 24.20 34.13 -13.80
C GLU A 324 24.72 32.72 -14.19
N SER A 325 25.28 32.60 -15.39
CA SER A 325 25.75 31.34 -15.97
C SER A 325 26.98 30.73 -15.29
N ARG A 326 27.70 31.49 -14.47
CA ARG A 326 28.88 31.03 -13.73
C ARG A 326 28.55 30.25 -12.46
N SER A 327 27.35 30.44 -11.91
CA SER A 327 26.92 29.72 -10.71
C SER A 327 26.48 28.31 -11.07
N SER A 328 27.15 27.30 -10.52
CA SER A 328 26.80 25.88 -10.72
C SER A 328 25.35 25.56 -10.31
N VAL A 329 24.84 26.23 -9.26
CA VAL A 329 23.46 26.04 -8.77
C VAL A 329 22.45 26.55 -9.79
N TYR A 330 22.67 27.74 -10.36
CA TYR A 330 21.77 28.31 -11.37
C TYR A 330 21.83 27.55 -12.69
N HIS A 331 23.02 27.08 -13.07
CA HIS A 331 23.20 26.22 -14.23
C HIS A 331 22.39 24.93 -14.08
N THR A 332 22.50 24.27 -12.93
CA THR A 332 21.75 23.05 -12.62
C THR A 332 20.24 23.31 -12.57
N ALA A 333 19.81 24.42 -11.95
CA ALA A 333 18.39 24.78 -11.88
C ALA A 333 17.76 24.99 -13.26
N LEU A 334 18.41 25.76 -14.14
CA LEU A 334 17.92 26.00 -15.50
C LEU A 334 17.95 24.72 -16.35
N THR A 335 18.98 23.90 -16.19
CA THR A 335 19.08 22.59 -16.83
C THR A 335 17.93 21.68 -16.43
N LEU A 336 17.63 21.57 -15.13
CA LEU A 336 16.52 20.75 -14.62
C LEU A 336 15.15 21.31 -15.02
N GLN A 337 14.99 22.64 -15.03
CA GLN A 337 13.78 23.29 -15.53
C GLN A 337 13.52 22.91 -16.99
N ASN A 338 14.55 23.01 -17.85
CA ASN A 338 14.46 22.58 -19.25
C ASN A 338 14.12 21.08 -19.37
N ALA A 339 14.76 20.24 -18.56
CA ALA A 339 14.51 18.80 -18.54
C ALA A 339 13.05 18.46 -18.18
N PHE A 340 12.50 19.11 -17.15
CA PHE A 340 11.11 18.87 -16.72
C PHE A 340 10.08 19.44 -17.70
N MET A 341 10.31 20.64 -18.23
CA MET A 341 9.41 21.24 -19.23
C MET A 341 9.32 20.38 -20.51
N HIS A 342 10.44 19.78 -20.94
CA HIS A 342 10.53 19.01 -22.17
C HIS A 342 10.52 17.49 -21.97
N SER A 343 10.13 16.99 -20.79
CA SER A 343 10.17 15.56 -20.48
C SER A 343 9.38 14.72 -21.49
N GLY A 344 10.05 13.78 -22.16
CA GLY A 344 9.45 12.91 -23.18
C GLY A 344 9.03 13.60 -24.49
N THR A 345 9.34 14.89 -24.69
CA THR A 345 9.00 15.61 -25.92
C THR A 345 10.08 15.48 -27.00
N THR A 346 11.28 14.99 -26.66
CA THR A 346 12.46 14.93 -27.55
C THR A 346 12.91 16.26 -28.15
N SER A 347 12.41 17.38 -27.62
CA SER A 347 12.79 18.72 -28.09
C SER A 347 14.02 19.20 -27.34
N ASP A 348 15.16 19.18 -28.01
CA ASP A 348 16.47 19.62 -27.51
C ASP A 348 16.92 20.97 -28.11
N VAL A 349 15.98 21.71 -28.71
CA VAL A 349 16.21 23.01 -29.37
C VAL A 349 16.91 24.00 -28.44
N PHE A 350 16.47 24.10 -27.19
CA PHE A 350 17.07 25.01 -26.21
C PHE A 350 18.55 24.71 -25.95
N LEU A 351 18.95 23.43 -25.89
CA LEU A 351 20.34 23.05 -25.66
C LEU A 351 21.21 23.33 -26.89
N HIS A 352 20.69 23.03 -28.09
CA HIS A 352 21.38 23.29 -29.36
C HIS A 352 21.59 24.78 -29.63
N GLU A 353 20.62 25.64 -29.31
CA GLU A 353 20.75 27.10 -29.46
C GLU A 353 21.75 27.70 -28.47
N ASN A 354 22.04 27.02 -27.35
CA ASN A 354 22.79 27.55 -26.21
C ASN A 354 24.01 26.69 -25.83
N LEU A 355 24.72 26.14 -26.82
CA LEU A 355 25.91 25.31 -26.60
C LEU A 355 27.03 26.05 -25.83
N ASP A 356 27.22 27.34 -26.10
CA ASP A 356 28.22 28.15 -25.37
C ASP A 356 27.91 28.23 -23.87
N TRP A 357 26.62 28.31 -23.51
CA TRP A 357 26.17 28.30 -22.12
C TRP A 357 26.33 26.91 -21.48
N LEU A 358 26.08 25.85 -22.25
CA LEU A 358 26.31 24.47 -21.80
C LEU A 358 27.79 24.20 -21.53
N GLY A 359 28.69 24.76 -22.35
CA GLY A 359 30.14 24.66 -22.20
C GLY A 359 30.70 25.31 -20.92
N LEU A 360 29.95 26.20 -20.28
CA LEU A 360 30.32 26.81 -18.99
C LEU A 360 30.08 25.88 -17.80
N ALA A 361 29.37 24.76 -17.99
CA ALA A 361 29.11 23.79 -16.94
C ALA A 361 30.41 23.11 -16.45
N SER A 362 30.57 23.00 -15.13
CA SER A 362 31.72 22.37 -14.50
C SER A 362 31.31 21.23 -13.55
N ASN A 363 32.12 20.17 -13.52
CA ASN A 363 31.96 19.01 -12.61
C ASN A 363 30.52 18.44 -12.63
N TRP A 364 29.84 18.42 -11.48
CA TRP A 364 28.48 17.88 -11.31
C TRP A 364 27.38 18.61 -12.08
N SER A 365 27.57 19.89 -12.43
CA SER A 365 26.63 20.59 -13.32
C SER A 365 26.70 20.02 -14.74
N LYS A 366 27.89 19.63 -15.21
CA LYS A 366 28.08 18.96 -16.50
C LYS A 366 27.50 17.54 -16.50
N PHE A 367 27.63 16.83 -15.38
CA PHE A 367 26.96 15.54 -15.16
C PHE A 367 25.43 15.69 -15.27
N SER A 368 24.86 16.65 -14.54
CA SER A 368 23.42 16.91 -14.54
C SER A 368 22.90 17.37 -15.91
N ALA A 369 23.69 18.18 -16.63
CA ALA A 369 23.36 18.63 -17.98
C ALA A 369 23.33 17.49 -19.00
N THR A 370 24.25 16.52 -18.88
CA THR A 370 24.23 15.33 -19.73
C THR A 370 23.08 14.39 -19.33
N ALA A 371 22.83 14.22 -18.03
CA ALA A 371 21.71 13.43 -17.52
C ALA A 371 20.34 13.98 -17.94
N ALA A 372 20.20 15.30 -18.05
CA ALA A 372 18.98 15.99 -18.47
C ALA A 372 18.52 15.58 -19.89
N LEU A 373 19.45 15.23 -20.79
CA LEU A 373 19.10 14.66 -22.10
C LEU A 373 18.27 13.39 -21.93
N GLY A 374 18.57 12.57 -20.91
CA GLY A 374 17.80 11.35 -20.65
C GLY A 374 16.34 11.60 -20.28
N VAL A 375 16.05 12.71 -19.60
CA VAL A 375 14.68 13.11 -19.24
C VAL A 375 13.93 13.66 -20.45
N ILE A 376 14.59 14.47 -21.29
CA ILE A 376 14.02 15.04 -22.52
C ILE A 376 13.69 13.94 -23.52
N HIS A 377 14.57 12.95 -23.66
CA HIS A 377 14.43 11.81 -24.56
C HIS A 377 13.84 10.56 -23.89
N LYS A 378 13.18 10.71 -22.74
CA LYS A 378 12.54 9.60 -22.00
C LYS A 378 11.63 8.78 -22.92
N GLY A 379 11.83 7.46 -22.93
CA GLY A 379 11.03 6.53 -23.72
C GLY A 379 11.40 6.41 -25.19
N TYR A 380 12.42 7.13 -25.66
CA TYR A 380 12.88 7.01 -27.04
C TYR A 380 13.95 5.93 -27.22
N PHE A 381 13.50 4.67 -27.20
CA PHE A 381 14.38 3.50 -27.19
C PHE A 381 15.24 3.33 -28.45
N GLU A 382 14.68 3.58 -29.65
CA GLU A 382 15.33 3.26 -30.93
C GLU A 382 16.59 4.09 -31.20
N GLN A 383 16.60 5.36 -30.82
CA GLN A 383 17.74 6.26 -31.02
C GLN A 383 18.41 6.70 -29.72
N GLY A 384 17.97 6.18 -28.56
CA GLY A 384 18.54 6.57 -27.26
C GLY A 384 20.06 6.39 -27.21
N MET A 385 20.57 5.28 -27.73
CA MET A 385 22.01 5.03 -27.83
C MET A 385 22.71 5.97 -28.83
N THR A 386 22.05 6.34 -29.93
CA THR A 386 22.61 7.25 -30.94
C THR A 386 22.70 8.69 -30.42
N ILE A 387 21.68 9.15 -29.69
CA ILE A 387 21.62 10.52 -29.13
C ILE A 387 22.67 10.70 -28.04
N VAL A 388 22.81 9.71 -27.17
CA VAL A 388 23.76 9.76 -26.06
C VAL A 388 25.17 9.34 -26.49
N GLY A 389 25.30 8.64 -27.62
CA GLY A 389 26.53 8.12 -28.20
C GLY A 389 27.75 9.06 -28.20
N PRO A 390 27.62 10.34 -28.60
CA PRO A 390 28.72 11.30 -28.57
C PRO A 390 29.29 11.58 -27.17
N TYR A 391 28.51 11.32 -26.12
CA TYR A 391 28.86 11.55 -24.73
C TYR A 391 29.18 10.27 -23.97
N LEU A 392 29.01 9.08 -24.59
CA LEU A 392 29.35 7.80 -23.97
C LEU A 392 30.87 7.57 -23.97
N PRO A 393 31.37 6.78 -23.00
CA PRO A 393 32.76 6.36 -23.02
C PRO A 393 33.04 5.55 -24.30
N GLN A 394 34.06 5.95 -25.06
CA GLN A 394 34.45 5.21 -26.26
C GLN A 394 35.12 3.89 -25.90
N SER A 395 35.05 2.90 -26.79
CA SER A 395 35.58 1.53 -26.60
C SER A 395 37.09 1.45 -26.33
N ASN A 396 37.83 2.57 -26.34
CA ASN A 396 39.26 2.67 -26.08
C ASN A 396 39.62 3.30 -24.71
N GLY A 397 38.69 3.26 -23.75
CA GLY A 397 38.92 3.73 -22.38
C GLY A 397 38.50 5.18 -22.14
N GLU A 398 38.38 5.54 -20.86
CA GLU A 398 37.95 6.86 -20.37
C GLU A 398 38.75 7.98 -21.07
N SER A 399 38.04 9.00 -21.56
CA SER A 399 38.73 10.10 -22.23
C SER A 399 39.50 10.94 -21.22
N ASN A 400 40.81 11.10 -21.43
CA ASN A 400 41.71 11.91 -20.59
C ASN A 400 41.45 13.43 -20.67
N ILE A 401 40.31 13.85 -21.24
CA ILE A 401 39.91 15.25 -21.33
C ILE A 401 39.37 15.68 -19.96
N GLN A 402 39.90 16.78 -19.42
CA GLN A 402 39.42 17.33 -18.14
C GLN A 402 37.90 17.55 -18.17
N GLY A 403 37.20 16.94 -17.22
CA GLY A 403 35.74 17.04 -17.09
C GLY A 403 34.95 16.18 -18.08
N ALA A 404 35.58 15.28 -18.84
CA ALA A 404 34.85 14.33 -19.68
C ALA A 404 34.21 13.19 -18.87
N ALA A 405 34.86 12.72 -17.80
CA ALA A 405 34.31 11.70 -16.90
C ALA A 405 32.92 12.06 -16.34
N TYR A 406 32.64 13.34 -16.07
CA TYR A 406 31.31 13.80 -15.64
C TYR A 406 30.28 13.73 -16.77
N SER A 407 30.68 14.00 -18.00
CA SER A 407 29.82 13.86 -19.17
C SER A 407 29.55 12.39 -19.46
N GLU A 408 30.57 11.54 -19.41
CA GLU A 408 30.48 10.09 -19.63
C GLU A 408 29.61 9.43 -18.56
N GLY A 409 29.81 9.74 -17.28
CA GLY A 409 28.93 9.28 -16.20
C GLY A 409 27.50 9.78 -16.37
N GLY A 410 27.31 11.07 -16.70
CA GLY A 410 25.98 11.64 -16.92
C GLY A 410 25.26 11.03 -18.13
N ALA A 411 26.00 10.64 -19.16
CA ALA A 411 25.51 9.93 -20.34
C ALA A 411 25.01 8.52 -20.00
N LEU A 412 25.75 7.77 -19.17
CA LEU A 412 25.32 6.46 -18.69
C LEU A 412 24.04 6.56 -17.84
N TYR A 413 23.94 7.58 -16.99
CA TYR A 413 22.72 7.84 -16.24
C TYR A 413 21.55 8.24 -17.15
N ALA A 414 21.79 9.10 -18.15
CA ALA A 414 20.80 9.47 -19.16
C ALA A 414 20.28 8.24 -19.92
N LEU A 415 21.17 7.32 -20.28
CA LEU A 415 20.79 6.07 -20.95
C LEU A 415 19.86 5.22 -20.08
N GLY A 416 20.12 5.15 -18.77
CA GLY A 416 19.22 4.51 -17.81
C GLY A 416 17.86 5.20 -17.72
N LEU A 417 17.82 6.54 -17.66
CA LEU A 417 16.58 7.32 -17.63
C LEU A 417 15.72 7.16 -18.89
N ILE A 418 16.34 7.05 -20.07
CA ILE A 418 15.63 6.79 -21.33
C ILE A 418 14.95 5.43 -21.30
N ASN A 419 15.62 4.43 -20.72
CA ASN A 419 15.21 3.03 -20.68
C ASN A 419 14.60 2.61 -19.33
N ALA A 420 14.11 3.55 -18.53
CA ALA A 420 13.56 3.29 -17.19
C ALA A 420 12.42 2.27 -17.26
N GLY A 421 12.56 1.15 -16.54
CA GLY A 421 11.56 0.06 -16.47
C GLY A 421 11.43 -0.81 -17.74
N CYS A 422 12.22 -0.54 -18.79
CA CYS A 422 12.24 -1.30 -20.04
C CYS A 422 13.69 -1.62 -20.47
N GLY A 423 14.55 -1.89 -19.50
CA GLY A 423 15.96 -2.20 -19.74
C GLY A 423 16.14 -3.58 -20.36
N GLY A 424 16.06 -3.69 -21.68
CA GLY A 424 16.45 -4.92 -22.38
C GLY A 424 17.97 -5.02 -22.52
N SER A 425 18.47 -4.81 -23.74
CA SER A 425 19.91 -4.83 -24.06
C SER A 425 20.74 -3.80 -23.28
N VAL A 426 20.13 -2.72 -22.80
CA VAL A 426 20.79 -1.63 -22.08
C VAL A 426 21.30 -2.07 -20.71
N ILE A 427 20.60 -2.98 -20.02
CA ILE A 427 21.08 -3.53 -18.74
C ILE A 427 22.42 -4.24 -18.94
N GLY A 428 22.52 -5.08 -19.98
CA GLY A 428 23.77 -5.79 -20.29
C GLY A 428 24.92 -4.82 -20.56
N TYR A 429 24.69 -3.81 -21.41
CA TYR A 429 25.69 -2.77 -21.68
C TYR A 429 26.13 -2.03 -20.41
N LEU A 430 25.17 -1.59 -19.58
CA LEU A 430 25.48 -0.86 -18.34
C LEU A 430 26.26 -1.72 -17.35
N ARG A 431 25.93 -3.02 -17.22
CA ARG A 431 26.68 -3.97 -16.38
C ARG A 431 28.12 -4.16 -16.87
N ASP A 432 28.32 -4.31 -18.17
CA ASP A 432 29.66 -4.47 -18.75
C ASP A 432 30.49 -3.18 -18.57
N THR A 433 29.88 -2.01 -18.77
CA THR A 433 30.55 -0.73 -18.52
C THR A 433 30.87 -0.50 -17.04
N LEU A 434 30.00 -0.91 -16.12
CA LEU A 434 30.24 -0.81 -14.68
C LEU A 434 31.47 -1.64 -14.25
N LYS A 435 31.61 -2.86 -14.81
CA LYS A 435 32.76 -3.74 -14.55
C LYS A 435 34.06 -3.22 -15.13
N ALA A 436 33.98 -2.59 -16.31
CA ALA A 436 35.15 -2.08 -17.02
C ALA A 436 35.64 -0.72 -16.48
N ALA A 437 34.73 0.12 -15.97
CA ALA A 437 35.04 1.47 -15.51
C ALA A 437 35.90 1.46 -14.25
N GLN A 438 36.87 2.38 -14.20
CA GLN A 438 37.76 2.58 -13.05
C GLN A 438 37.53 3.96 -12.39
N GLY A 439 37.00 4.93 -13.14
CA GLY A 439 36.67 6.25 -12.63
C GLY A 439 35.40 6.26 -11.78
N GLU A 440 35.49 6.83 -10.57
CA GLU A 440 34.39 6.89 -9.60
C GLU A 440 33.12 7.55 -10.15
N VAL A 441 33.27 8.59 -10.99
CA VAL A 441 32.14 9.34 -11.57
C VAL A 441 31.43 8.55 -12.67
N VAL A 442 32.19 7.78 -13.45
CA VAL A 442 31.65 6.91 -14.50
C VAL A 442 30.93 5.74 -13.85
N GLN A 443 31.52 5.11 -12.83
CA GLN A 443 30.87 4.08 -12.01
C GLN A 443 29.60 4.59 -11.34
N HIS A 444 29.61 5.83 -10.81
CA HIS A 444 28.42 6.46 -10.22
C HIS A 444 27.28 6.59 -11.24
N GLY A 445 27.58 7.08 -12.44
CA GLY A 445 26.60 7.19 -13.53
C GLY A 445 26.09 5.83 -14.04
N ALA A 446 27.00 4.86 -14.18
CA ALA A 446 26.68 3.49 -14.58
C ALA A 446 25.77 2.80 -13.55
N ALA A 447 26.06 2.93 -12.25
CA ALA A 447 25.28 2.34 -11.17
C ALA A 447 23.87 2.94 -11.09
N LEU A 448 23.73 4.28 -11.13
CA LEU A 448 22.42 4.92 -11.15
C LEU A 448 21.63 4.56 -12.42
N GLY A 449 22.28 4.56 -13.58
CA GLY A 449 21.65 4.18 -14.84
C GLY A 449 21.17 2.73 -14.82
N LEU A 450 21.99 1.82 -14.28
CA LEU A 450 21.66 0.40 -14.14
C LEU A 450 20.47 0.21 -13.18
N GLY A 451 20.48 0.87 -12.02
CA GLY A 451 19.40 0.78 -11.04
C GLY A 451 18.05 1.24 -11.60
N VAL A 452 18.04 2.30 -12.41
CA VAL A 452 16.80 2.80 -13.05
C VAL A 452 16.36 1.90 -14.22
N ALA A 453 17.30 1.38 -15.02
CA ALA A 453 16.99 0.49 -16.13
C ALA A 453 16.50 -0.89 -15.67
N ALA A 454 17.02 -1.38 -14.55
CA ALA A 454 16.72 -2.69 -13.95
C ALA A 454 15.77 -2.60 -12.74
N MET A 455 14.99 -1.52 -12.64
CA MET A 455 14.12 -1.25 -11.49
C MET A 455 13.06 -2.34 -11.32
N GLY A 456 13.06 -3.03 -10.18
CA GLY A 456 12.10 -4.10 -9.88
C GLY A 456 12.29 -5.38 -10.71
N SER A 457 13.46 -5.57 -11.35
CA SER A 457 13.76 -6.77 -12.15
C SER A 457 14.20 -7.97 -11.30
N LYS A 458 14.50 -7.77 -10.01
CA LYS A 458 14.95 -8.81 -9.06
C LYS A 458 16.19 -9.60 -9.53
N SER A 459 17.02 -9.01 -10.39
CA SER A 459 18.21 -9.67 -10.92
C SER A 459 19.30 -9.76 -9.86
N THR A 460 19.61 -10.98 -9.42
CA THR A 460 20.71 -11.26 -8.49
C THR A 460 22.06 -10.87 -9.07
N ASP A 461 22.26 -11.07 -10.37
CA ASP A 461 23.56 -10.81 -11.00
C ASP A 461 23.88 -9.31 -11.04
N ALA A 462 22.88 -8.46 -11.30
CA ALA A 462 23.05 -7.02 -11.27
C ALA A 462 23.30 -6.50 -9.84
N PHE A 463 22.67 -7.12 -8.84
CA PHE A 463 22.92 -6.84 -7.42
C PHE A 463 24.34 -7.21 -7.01
N GLU A 464 24.83 -8.39 -7.40
CA GLU A 464 26.21 -8.84 -7.13
C GLU A 464 27.25 -7.93 -7.80
N ASP A 465 27.00 -7.52 -9.05
CA ASP A 465 27.90 -6.59 -9.75
C ASP A 465 28.00 -5.23 -9.02
N LEU A 466 26.88 -4.69 -8.54
CA LEU A 466 26.84 -3.45 -7.75
C LEU A 466 27.50 -3.62 -6.37
N LYS A 467 27.35 -4.79 -5.75
CA LYS A 467 27.99 -5.13 -4.48
C LYS A 467 29.51 -5.14 -4.63
N ASN A 468 30.04 -5.72 -5.71
CA ASN A 468 31.47 -5.72 -5.99
C ASN A 468 32.04 -4.31 -6.15
N THR A 469 31.30 -3.38 -6.77
CA THR A 469 31.69 -1.97 -6.86
C THR A 469 31.55 -1.23 -5.52
N LEU A 470 30.56 -1.58 -4.71
CA LEU A 470 30.38 -1.01 -3.38
C LEU A 470 31.57 -1.35 -2.46
N PHE A 471 32.08 -2.57 -2.51
CA PHE A 471 33.24 -3.01 -1.71
C PHE A 471 34.57 -2.34 -2.09
N GLN A 472 34.63 -1.58 -3.19
CA GLN A 472 35.77 -0.72 -3.51
C GLN A 472 35.85 0.51 -2.59
N ASP A 473 34.82 0.75 -1.76
CA ASP A 473 34.72 1.81 -0.73
C ASP A 473 34.94 3.24 -1.28
N SER A 474 34.58 3.46 -2.55
CA SER A 474 34.56 4.80 -3.13
C SER A 474 33.30 5.55 -2.68
N ALA A 475 33.49 6.70 -2.02
CA ALA A 475 32.39 7.49 -1.46
C ALA A 475 31.34 7.94 -2.50
N VAL A 476 31.73 8.19 -3.75
CA VAL A 476 30.83 8.67 -4.81
C VAL A 476 30.13 7.50 -5.51
N ALA A 477 30.87 6.48 -5.93
CA ALA A 477 30.29 5.32 -6.59
C ALA A 477 29.40 4.51 -5.61
N GLY A 478 29.81 4.39 -4.34
CA GLY A 478 29.10 3.63 -3.32
C GLY A 478 27.71 4.18 -2.98
N GLU A 479 27.51 5.51 -3.01
CA GLU A 479 26.18 6.11 -2.84
C GLU A 479 25.21 5.69 -3.95
N ALA A 480 25.67 5.75 -5.20
CA ALA A 480 24.88 5.30 -6.35
C ALA A 480 24.59 3.80 -6.30
N CYS A 481 25.57 2.99 -5.90
CA CYS A 481 25.39 1.55 -5.74
C CYS A 481 24.31 1.24 -4.69
N GLY A 482 24.32 1.93 -3.54
CA GLY A 482 23.32 1.75 -2.49
C GLY A 482 21.90 2.02 -2.98
N TYR A 483 21.67 3.12 -3.71
CA TYR A 483 20.35 3.39 -4.30
C TYR A 483 19.99 2.35 -5.36
N ALA A 484 20.92 2.01 -6.26
CA ALA A 484 20.69 1.08 -7.36
C ALA A 484 20.36 -0.34 -6.89
N MET A 485 21.05 -0.84 -5.85
CA MET A 485 20.76 -2.13 -5.22
C MET A 485 19.33 -2.18 -4.69
N GLY A 486 18.87 -1.11 -4.04
CA GLY A 486 17.50 -0.98 -3.57
C GLY A 486 16.46 -0.89 -4.70
N LEU A 487 16.77 -0.17 -5.79
CA LEU A 487 15.89 -0.05 -6.95
C LEU A 487 15.72 -1.38 -7.70
N ILE A 488 16.77 -2.19 -7.83
CA ILE A 488 16.69 -3.51 -8.48
C ILE A 488 15.85 -4.48 -7.64
N MET A 489 16.02 -4.42 -6.32
CA MET A 489 15.32 -5.28 -5.35
C MET A 489 14.04 -4.66 -4.78
N LEU A 490 13.48 -3.66 -5.47
CA LEU A 490 12.29 -2.91 -5.06
C LEU A 490 11.13 -3.85 -4.70
N GLY A 491 10.59 -3.68 -3.49
CA GLY A 491 9.41 -4.42 -3.02
C GLY A 491 9.60 -5.94 -2.94
N THR A 492 10.82 -6.47 -2.79
CA THR A 492 11.07 -7.91 -2.63
C THR A 492 11.08 -8.39 -1.17
N ALA A 493 11.34 -7.50 -0.21
CA ALA A 493 11.61 -7.84 1.20
C ALA A 493 12.68 -8.95 1.39
N MET A 494 13.65 -9.07 0.47
CA MET A 494 14.66 -10.13 0.56
C MET A 494 15.61 -9.90 1.75
N ALA A 495 15.51 -10.76 2.76
CA ALA A 495 16.25 -10.62 4.02
C ALA A 495 17.78 -10.67 3.85
N ASP A 496 18.30 -11.46 2.91
CA ASP A 496 19.74 -11.57 2.68
C ASP A 496 20.32 -10.28 2.08
N ALA A 497 19.65 -9.69 1.09
CA ALA A 497 20.05 -8.40 0.51
C ALA A 497 20.05 -7.28 1.57
N VAL A 498 19.01 -7.22 2.41
CA VAL A 498 18.91 -6.25 3.51
C VAL A 498 20.04 -6.45 4.52
N ARG A 499 20.32 -7.71 4.91
CA ARG A 499 21.38 -8.02 5.87
C ARG A 499 22.75 -7.59 5.33
N GLU A 500 23.07 -7.90 4.09
CA GLU A 500 24.34 -7.51 3.45
C GLU A 500 24.49 -5.99 3.40
N MET A 501 23.45 -5.26 2.98
CA MET A 501 23.47 -3.80 2.91
C MET A 501 23.63 -3.15 4.29
N LEU A 502 22.93 -3.64 5.32
CA LEU A 502 23.04 -3.11 6.68
C LEU A 502 24.37 -3.45 7.36
N MET A 503 24.94 -4.62 7.08
CA MET A 503 26.27 -4.97 7.57
C MET A 503 27.31 -3.98 7.03
N TYR A 504 27.32 -3.74 5.73
CA TYR A 504 28.28 -2.81 5.12
C TYR A 504 28.05 -1.36 5.57
N ALA A 505 26.79 -0.94 5.72
CA ALA A 505 26.45 0.40 6.22
C ALA A 505 26.97 0.67 7.65
N ARG A 506 27.15 -0.35 8.49
CA ARG A 506 27.73 -0.23 9.84
C ARG A 506 29.26 -0.23 9.84
N GLU A 507 29.89 -0.77 8.78
CA GLU A 507 31.35 -0.89 8.67
C GLU A 507 32.00 0.33 8.02
N THR A 508 31.36 0.91 7.00
CA THR A 508 31.89 2.06 6.27
C THR A 508 31.85 3.34 7.11
N GLN A 509 32.80 4.25 6.85
CA GLN A 509 32.84 5.57 7.47
C GLN A 509 32.27 6.67 6.55
N HIS A 510 31.94 6.33 5.31
CA HIS A 510 31.49 7.29 4.33
C HIS A 510 29.98 7.55 4.44
N GLU A 511 29.61 8.73 4.96
CA GLU A 511 28.21 9.16 5.12
C GLU A 511 27.36 9.00 3.85
N LYS A 512 27.95 9.24 2.67
CA LYS A 512 27.28 9.09 1.37
C LYS A 512 26.85 7.65 1.10
N ILE A 513 27.73 6.69 1.42
CA ILE A 513 27.47 5.27 1.25
C ILE A 513 26.39 4.82 2.25
N ILE A 514 26.52 5.22 3.52
CA ILE A 514 25.53 4.92 4.56
C ILE A 514 24.15 5.44 4.14
N ARG A 515 24.08 6.67 3.61
CA ARG A 515 22.82 7.26 3.11
C ARG A 515 22.24 6.48 1.93
N GLY A 516 23.06 6.14 0.94
CA GLY A 516 22.64 5.36 -0.23
C GLY A 516 22.06 4.00 0.18
N LEU A 517 22.73 3.30 1.09
CA LEU A 517 22.28 2.01 1.62
C LEU A 517 21.02 2.15 2.50
N ALA A 518 20.95 3.17 3.35
CA ALA A 518 19.80 3.43 4.22
C ALA A 518 18.51 3.63 3.43
N VAL A 519 18.55 4.39 2.33
CA VAL A 519 17.41 4.56 1.42
C VAL A 519 17.21 3.34 0.52
N GLY A 520 18.29 2.69 0.09
CA GLY A 520 18.21 1.45 -0.68
C GLY A 520 17.45 0.34 0.07
N VAL A 521 17.68 0.19 1.37
CA VAL A 521 16.90 -0.71 2.24
C VAL A 521 15.42 -0.31 2.27
N ALA A 522 15.11 1.00 2.32
CA ALA A 522 13.73 1.47 2.29
C ALA A 522 13.01 1.08 0.98
N PHE A 523 13.70 1.09 -0.16
CA PHE A 523 13.13 0.63 -1.44
C PHE A 523 12.79 -0.87 -1.43
N ILE A 524 13.62 -1.71 -0.79
CA ILE A 524 13.37 -3.16 -0.72
C ILE A 524 12.03 -3.49 -0.03
N PHE A 525 11.63 -2.67 0.95
CA PHE A 525 10.38 -2.84 1.71
C PHE A 525 9.17 -2.10 1.15
N TYR A 526 9.25 -1.50 -0.04
CA TYR A 526 8.11 -0.81 -0.65
C TYR A 526 6.86 -1.71 -0.73
N GLY A 527 5.77 -1.29 -0.08
CA GLY A 527 4.49 -1.99 -0.07
C GLY A 527 4.41 -3.28 0.77
N ARG A 528 5.42 -3.56 1.61
CA ARG A 528 5.54 -4.82 2.38
C ARG A 528 4.99 -4.77 3.82
N GLN A 529 4.51 -3.60 4.27
CA GLN A 529 3.82 -3.42 5.56
C GLN A 529 4.54 -4.09 6.74
N GLU A 530 3.86 -5.00 7.47
CA GLU A 530 4.32 -5.68 8.69
C GLU A 530 5.69 -6.38 8.55
N GLU A 531 6.04 -6.87 7.35
CA GLU A 531 7.35 -7.51 7.10
C GLU A 531 8.54 -6.56 7.34
N ALA A 532 8.30 -5.24 7.27
CA ALA A 532 9.32 -4.23 7.48
C ALA A 532 9.54 -3.88 8.96
N ASP A 533 8.62 -4.20 9.86
CA ASP A 533 8.58 -3.66 11.23
C ASP A 533 9.83 -3.99 12.04
N GLU A 534 10.34 -5.21 11.91
CA GLU A 534 11.57 -5.64 12.60
C GLU A 534 12.79 -4.85 12.12
N THR A 535 12.89 -4.61 10.81
CA THR A 535 13.97 -3.81 10.23
C THR A 535 13.85 -2.34 10.62
N VAL A 536 12.62 -1.80 10.65
CA VAL A 536 12.36 -0.42 11.09
C VAL A 536 12.77 -0.23 12.55
N LYS A 537 12.39 -1.14 13.46
CA LYS A 537 12.80 -1.09 14.87
C LYS A 537 14.32 -1.10 15.01
N LEU A 538 15.00 -1.96 14.26
CA LEU A 538 16.45 -2.06 14.26
C LEU A 538 17.11 -0.74 13.80
N LEU A 539 16.63 -0.16 12.70
CA LEU A 539 17.16 1.09 12.15
C LEU A 539 16.90 2.30 13.05
N LEU A 540 15.73 2.39 13.68
CA LEU A 540 15.38 3.49 14.58
C LEU A 540 16.12 3.43 15.93
N ALA A 541 16.57 2.24 16.34
CA ALA A 541 17.38 2.05 17.54
C ALA A 541 18.87 2.38 17.35
N GLU A 542 19.32 2.59 16.10
CA GLU A 542 20.70 2.91 15.81
C GLU A 542 21.12 4.28 16.35
N LYS A 543 22.41 4.40 16.70
CA LYS A 543 22.99 5.67 17.15
C LYS A 543 23.19 6.66 16.01
N ASP A 544 23.47 6.14 14.81
CA ASP A 544 23.72 6.96 13.62
C ASP A 544 22.42 7.61 13.12
N PRO A 545 22.34 8.95 13.03
CA PRO A 545 21.21 9.66 12.44
C PRO A 545 20.87 9.23 11.01
N ILE A 546 21.84 8.82 10.19
CA ILE A 546 21.61 8.44 8.77
C ILE A 546 20.87 7.10 8.68
N LEU A 547 21.20 6.14 9.56
CA LEU A 547 20.47 4.88 9.65
C LEU A 547 19.05 5.08 10.19
N ARG A 548 18.88 5.96 11.19
CA ARG A 548 17.54 6.36 11.66
C ARG A 548 16.72 7.05 10.57
N TYR A 549 17.36 7.88 9.75
CA TYR A 549 16.75 8.47 8.55
C TYR A 549 16.27 7.39 7.58
N GLY A 550 17.07 6.35 7.31
CA GLY A 550 16.64 5.18 6.53
C GLY A 550 15.47 4.44 7.16
N GLY A 551 15.45 4.28 8.48
CA GLY A 551 14.33 3.67 9.22
C GLY A 551 13.01 4.42 9.02
N VAL A 552 13.06 5.75 9.03
CA VAL A 552 11.89 6.61 8.76
C VAL A 552 11.35 6.43 7.33
N TYR A 553 12.22 6.36 6.31
CA TYR A 553 11.77 6.07 4.93
C TYR A 553 11.32 4.64 4.75
N THR A 554 11.93 3.68 5.45
CA THR A 554 11.52 2.27 5.41
C THR A 554 10.09 2.13 5.93
N LEU A 555 9.77 2.77 7.06
CA LEU A 555 8.39 2.83 7.59
C LEU A 555 7.44 3.50 6.58
N ALA A 556 7.85 4.62 5.98
CA ALA A 556 7.02 5.38 5.04
C ALA A 556 6.69 4.61 3.75
N LEU A 557 7.68 3.91 3.18
CA LEU A 557 7.53 3.15 1.95
C LEU A 557 6.85 1.80 2.18
N ALA A 558 7.05 1.18 3.34
CA ALA A 558 6.36 -0.06 3.71
C ALA A 558 4.85 0.14 3.88
N TYR A 559 4.45 1.25 4.51
CA TYR A 559 3.05 1.62 4.76
C TYR A 559 2.54 2.68 3.78
N ALA A 560 3.12 2.75 2.58
CA ALA A 560 2.72 3.73 1.58
C ALA A 560 1.24 3.54 1.19
N GLY A 561 0.42 4.56 1.43
CA GLY A 561 -1.01 4.58 1.08
C GLY A 561 -1.91 3.71 1.94
N THR A 562 -1.46 3.20 3.09
CA THR A 562 -2.31 2.42 4.01
C THR A 562 -3.09 3.29 4.99
N SER A 563 -2.63 4.53 5.25
CA SER A 563 -3.17 5.39 6.32
C SER A 563 -3.17 4.74 7.70
N ASP A 564 -2.19 3.88 7.99
CA ASP A 564 -2.12 3.20 9.28
C ASP A 564 -1.86 4.15 10.45
N ASN A 565 -2.65 3.99 11.52
CA ASN A 565 -2.62 4.88 12.68
C ASN A 565 -1.37 4.67 13.55
N GLU A 566 -0.83 3.46 13.61
CA GLU A 566 0.37 3.19 14.42
C GLU A 566 1.60 3.81 13.77
N ALA A 567 1.76 3.61 12.46
CA ALA A 567 2.85 4.20 11.69
C ALA A 567 2.78 5.74 11.68
N VAL A 568 1.59 6.34 11.54
CA VAL A 568 1.41 7.81 11.66
C VAL A 568 1.80 8.30 13.05
N ARG A 569 1.37 7.63 14.12
CA ARG A 569 1.72 7.98 15.51
C ARG A 569 3.22 7.90 15.75
N GLN A 570 3.85 6.85 15.24
CA GLN A 570 5.29 6.64 15.36
C GLN A 570 6.08 7.74 14.63
N LEU A 571 5.69 8.10 13.40
CA LEU A 571 6.32 9.19 12.65
C LEU A 571 6.15 10.54 13.35
N LEU A 572 4.96 10.84 13.88
CA LEU A 572 4.71 12.08 14.64
C LEU A 572 5.56 12.13 15.91
N HIS A 573 5.71 11.01 16.62
CA HIS A 573 6.59 10.93 17.77
C HIS A 573 8.05 11.23 17.37
N ILE A 574 8.57 10.58 16.32
CA ILE A 574 9.94 10.80 15.82
C ILE A 574 10.16 12.26 15.41
N ALA A 575 9.19 12.88 14.73
CA ALA A 575 9.28 14.27 14.30
C ALA A 575 9.50 15.25 15.48
N VAL A 576 8.98 14.92 16.66
CA VAL A 576 9.11 15.76 17.86
C VAL A 576 10.30 15.32 18.74
N SER A 577 10.52 14.02 18.93
CA SER A 577 11.47 13.49 19.91
C SER A 577 12.91 13.38 19.41
N ASP A 578 13.13 13.24 18.09
CA ASP A 578 14.47 13.01 17.56
C ASP A 578 15.38 14.24 17.71
N THR A 579 16.67 13.99 17.91
CA THR A 579 17.71 15.01 18.05
C THR A 579 18.21 15.53 16.71
N SER A 580 18.09 14.75 15.63
CA SER A 580 18.58 15.12 14.30
C SER A 580 17.51 15.82 13.47
N ASP A 581 17.84 17.00 12.97
CA ASP A 581 16.94 17.78 12.12
C ASP A 581 16.62 17.10 10.78
N ASP A 582 17.54 16.32 10.22
CA ASP A 582 17.31 15.56 8.98
C ASP A 582 16.29 14.43 9.18
N VAL A 583 16.35 13.74 10.31
CA VAL A 583 15.40 12.68 10.69
C VAL A 583 14.02 13.28 10.95
N ARG A 584 13.97 14.44 11.61
CA ARG A 584 12.70 15.17 11.85
C ARG A 584 12.06 15.62 10.53
N ARG A 585 12.85 16.19 9.60
CA ARG A 585 12.36 16.56 8.26
C ARG A 585 11.82 15.35 7.51
N ALA A 586 12.56 14.23 7.53
CA ALA A 586 12.14 12.99 6.91
C ALA A 586 10.82 12.49 7.50
N ALA A 587 10.69 12.48 8.83
CA ALA A 587 9.50 11.97 9.50
C ALA A 587 8.23 12.74 9.10
N VAL A 588 8.31 14.06 9.01
CA VAL A 588 7.18 14.89 8.56
C VAL A 588 6.91 14.69 7.07
N THR A 589 7.95 14.61 6.23
CA THR A 589 7.80 14.35 4.79
C THR A 589 7.14 12.99 4.55
N SER A 590 7.51 11.98 5.34
CA SER A 590 7.01 10.62 5.28
C SER A 590 5.51 10.48 5.55
N LEU A 591 4.90 11.40 6.31
CA LEU A 591 3.45 11.42 6.52
C LEU A 591 2.66 11.49 5.20
N ALA A 592 3.22 12.15 4.18
CA ALA A 592 2.61 12.20 2.86
C ALA A 592 2.56 10.83 2.18
N PHE A 593 3.59 10.01 2.32
CA PHE A 593 3.61 8.67 1.74
C PHE A 593 2.58 7.73 2.38
N LEU A 594 2.26 7.89 3.66
CA LEU A 594 1.20 7.07 4.29
C LEU A 594 -0.20 7.53 3.89
N LEU A 595 -0.39 8.85 3.75
CA LEU A 595 -1.72 9.47 3.64
C LEU A 595 -2.07 9.94 2.21
N PHE A 596 -1.25 9.68 1.19
CA PHE A 596 -1.52 10.18 -0.17
C PHE A 596 -2.85 9.69 -0.77
N LYS A 597 -3.37 8.52 -0.34
CA LYS A 597 -4.71 8.07 -0.74
C LYS A 597 -5.83 8.95 -0.18
N ASN A 598 -5.61 9.57 0.97
CA ASN A 598 -6.56 10.43 1.69
C ASN A 598 -6.01 11.86 1.83
N PRO A 599 -5.82 12.60 0.72
CA PRO A 599 -5.07 13.86 0.72
C PRO A 599 -5.77 14.97 1.52
N VAL A 600 -7.07 14.86 1.77
CA VAL A 600 -7.85 15.81 2.59
C VAL A 600 -7.39 15.85 4.06
N GLN A 601 -6.87 14.73 4.59
CA GLN A 601 -6.46 14.65 5.99
C GLN A 601 -5.08 15.28 6.23
N VAL A 602 -4.21 15.30 5.21
CA VAL A 602 -2.81 15.72 5.32
C VAL A 602 -2.68 17.18 5.79
N PRO A 603 -3.39 18.17 5.20
CA PRO A 603 -3.31 19.56 5.64
C PRO A 603 -3.65 19.75 7.12
N ARG A 604 -4.66 19.03 7.62
CA ARG A 604 -5.09 19.14 9.02
C ARG A 604 -4.01 18.63 9.99
N ILE A 605 -3.29 17.57 9.62
CA ILE A 605 -2.22 16.99 10.45
C ILE A 605 -0.98 17.87 10.41
N VAL A 606 -0.59 18.34 9.22
CA VAL A 606 0.66 19.11 9.05
C VAL A 606 0.53 20.59 9.41
N GLN A 607 -0.69 21.12 9.61
CA GLN A 607 -0.92 22.52 9.98
C GLN A 607 -0.15 22.91 11.24
N LEU A 608 -0.28 22.13 12.32
CA LEU A 608 0.45 22.39 13.57
C LEU A 608 1.97 22.27 13.39
N LEU A 609 2.43 21.36 12.53
CA LEU A 609 3.85 21.16 12.23
C LEU A 609 4.43 22.32 11.41
N SER A 610 3.62 22.97 10.57
CA SER A 610 4.02 24.13 9.77
C SER A 610 4.28 25.38 10.62
N GLU A 611 3.66 25.48 11.80
CA GLU A 611 3.86 26.56 12.78
C GLU A 611 5.04 26.29 13.74
N SER A 612 5.73 25.15 13.58
CA SER A 612 6.87 24.78 14.42
C SER A 612 8.01 25.79 14.34
N TYR A 613 8.70 26.00 15.46
CA TYR A 613 9.90 26.85 15.53
C TYR A 613 11.05 26.29 14.68
N ASN A 614 11.12 24.96 14.49
CA ASN A 614 12.20 24.31 13.76
C ASN A 614 12.01 24.46 12.23
N PRO A 615 12.96 25.10 11.51
CA PRO A 615 12.87 25.29 10.06
C PRO A 615 12.83 23.97 9.26
N HIS A 616 13.48 22.91 9.74
CA HIS A 616 13.51 21.61 9.07
C HIS A 616 12.14 20.91 9.13
N VAL A 617 11.43 21.05 10.25
CA VAL A 617 10.06 20.55 10.42
C VAL A 617 9.11 21.31 9.49
N ARG A 618 9.24 22.64 9.40
CA ARG A 618 8.45 23.45 8.45
C ARG A 618 8.70 23.05 7.00
N CYS A 619 9.95 22.84 6.64
CA CYS A 619 10.33 22.34 5.31
C CYS A 619 9.70 20.96 5.04
N GLY A 620 9.78 20.03 5.99
CA GLY A 620 9.12 18.73 5.88
C GLY A 620 7.60 18.84 5.70
N ALA A 621 6.94 19.75 6.42
CA ALA A 621 5.49 19.98 6.28
C ALA A 621 5.13 20.50 4.88
N THR A 622 5.93 21.42 4.32
CA THR A 622 5.71 21.91 2.95
C THR A 622 5.90 20.83 1.89
N LEU A 623 6.91 19.97 2.05
CA LEU A 623 7.13 18.84 1.15
C LEU A 623 6.02 17.80 1.26
N ALA A 624 5.54 17.53 2.48
CA ALA A 624 4.45 16.59 2.71
C ALA A 624 3.15 17.03 2.00
N LEU A 625 2.81 18.32 2.08
CA LEU A 625 1.68 18.89 1.34
C LEU A 625 1.86 18.74 -0.17
N GLY A 626 3.05 19.09 -0.68
CA GLY A 626 3.37 18.99 -2.10
C GLY A 626 3.25 17.58 -2.65
N ILE A 627 3.71 16.57 -1.90
CA ILE A 627 3.66 15.16 -2.31
C ILE A 627 2.22 14.63 -2.27
N ALA A 628 1.51 14.82 -1.15
CA ALA A 628 0.17 14.24 -0.99
C ALA A 628 -0.89 14.91 -1.87
N CYS A 629 -0.79 16.22 -2.10
CA CYS A 629 -1.82 17.00 -2.81
C CYS A 629 -1.51 17.26 -4.29
N ALA A 630 -0.41 16.72 -4.84
CA ALA A 630 0.03 16.99 -6.22
C ALA A 630 -1.04 16.72 -7.28
N GLY A 631 -1.83 15.66 -7.11
CA GLY A 631 -2.81 15.21 -8.12
C GLY A 631 -4.22 15.81 -7.98
N THR A 632 -4.58 16.34 -6.81
CA THR A 632 -5.97 16.73 -6.51
C THR A 632 -6.24 18.22 -6.64
N GLY A 633 -5.20 19.06 -6.70
CA GLY A 633 -5.36 20.51 -6.78
C GLY A 633 -6.18 21.07 -5.60
N LEU A 634 -6.04 20.46 -4.41
CA LEU A 634 -6.68 20.90 -3.17
C LEU A 634 -6.30 22.36 -2.91
N GLN A 635 -7.30 23.24 -2.98
CA GLN A 635 -7.19 24.67 -2.68
C GLN A 635 -7.33 24.94 -1.19
#